data_AF-A0A358WBV1-F1
#
_entry.id   AF-A0A358WBV1-F1
#
_cell.length_a   1.000
_cell.length_b   1.000
_cell.length_c   1.000
_cell.angle_alpha   90.00
_cell.angle_beta   90.00
_cell.angle_gamma   90.00
#
_symmetry.space_group_name_H-M   'P 1'
#
loop_
_entity.id
_entity.type
_entity.pdbx_description
1 polymer ?
#
loop_
_entity_poly.entity_id
_entity_poly.type
_entity_poly.pdbx_seq_one_letter_code
_entity_poly.pdbx_strand_id
1 'polypeptide(L)'
;MKEWIKNFFHSFVKDLKNIIFALVIAIIVWFAISMQIFPDVTTHVGDIPVEVKATDYMTQNNLSVTDGYVDKVSVQITGKRYEVGNMTADDFTAKADLSAITSDGEYTVKVNVAPVKENSCTVDDENITLRLKVEKTESKTYSVSSGNMKATADGVTATSGMKIDSVTAEPSTITLTGDSAAVDAVKAVEIRSVFAGETTESVTSKGQIVLLGANGEVIENPDIKYDNESFTVKVTLYKQKTLPLTVQFTNVPSNFDLSSLKYSIYPETLTVSSPDDSLDSQEKFEVGTIDLSQLTTKYLQKLTLPITLPEGYKNISGNTSAMVSFEDAENYTFLSYAVQKDNIRVINVPDNFDVEVLTNELSVNVTGPADEIAALASKDIYATIDLMGTTLTAGLKDINAEFTLRGTKVKSWVTGEYKVSVMVTERAEDKTSSS
;
A
#
# COMPACT_ATOMS: atom_id res chain seq x y z
N MET A 1 -65.14 -77.46 46.74
CA MET A 1 -64.25 -76.28 46.68
C MET A 1 -64.00 -75.65 48.07
N LYS A 2 -65.04 -75.38 48.88
CA LYS A 2 -64.88 -74.80 50.24
C LYS A 2 -64.11 -75.67 51.24
N GLU A 3 -64.26 -76.99 51.23
CA GLU A 3 -63.52 -77.88 52.16
C GLU A 3 -62.05 -78.08 51.80
N TRP A 4 -61.73 -78.14 50.49
CA TRP A 4 -60.35 -78.26 50.02
C TRP A 4 -59.51 -77.02 50.38
N ILE A 5 -60.08 -75.82 50.21
CA ILE A 5 -59.45 -74.57 50.62
C ILE A 5 -59.28 -74.52 52.15
N LYS A 6 -60.29 -74.95 52.92
CA LYS A 6 -60.19 -75.02 54.39
C LYS A 6 -59.10 -75.98 54.88
N ASN A 7 -59.00 -77.17 54.29
CA ASN A 7 -57.98 -78.16 54.63
C ASN A 7 -56.58 -77.73 54.17
N PHE A 8 -56.49 -77.06 53.02
CA PHE A 8 -55.26 -76.44 52.55
C PHE A 8 -54.78 -75.36 53.53
N PHE A 9 -55.65 -74.42 53.93
CA PHE A 9 -55.29 -73.40 54.93
C PHE A 9 -55.01 -74.00 56.32
N HIS A 10 -55.72 -75.06 56.73
CA HIS A 10 -55.48 -75.71 58.02
C HIS A 10 -54.13 -76.45 58.05
N SER A 11 -53.76 -77.16 56.98
CA SER A 11 -52.43 -77.76 56.80
C SER A 11 -51.35 -76.69 56.65
N PHE A 12 -51.63 -75.61 55.91
CA PHE A 12 -50.70 -74.50 55.72
C PHE A 12 -50.40 -73.75 57.02
N VAL A 13 -51.40 -73.60 57.91
CA VAL A 13 -51.22 -72.97 59.23
C VAL A 13 -50.53 -73.93 60.22
N LYS A 14 -50.84 -75.23 60.17
CA LYS A 14 -50.19 -76.26 61.01
C LYS A 14 -48.72 -76.44 60.68
N ASP A 15 -48.40 -76.45 59.39
CA ASP A 15 -47.03 -76.62 58.87
C ASP A 15 -46.36 -75.29 58.53
N LEU A 16 -46.98 -74.16 58.89
CA LEU A 16 -46.52 -72.80 58.59
C LEU A 16 -45.07 -72.58 59.01
N LYS A 17 -44.69 -73.10 60.19
CA LYS A 17 -43.32 -73.05 60.70
C LYS A 17 -42.33 -73.77 59.78
N ASN A 18 -42.70 -74.94 59.26
CA ASN A 18 -41.87 -75.74 58.36
C ASN A 18 -41.82 -75.14 56.95
N ILE A 19 -42.92 -74.56 56.48
CA ILE A 19 -43.01 -73.86 55.19
C ILE A 19 -42.15 -72.58 55.23
N ILE A 20 -42.22 -71.80 56.31
CA ILE A 20 -41.37 -70.62 56.50
C ILE A 20 -39.90 -71.05 56.60
N PHE A 21 -39.59 -72.11 57.35
CA PHE A 21 -38.22 -72.59 57.47
C PHE A 21 -37.65 -73.11 56.14
N ALA A 22 -38.45 -73.88 55.38
CA ALA A 22 -38.09 -74.33 54.04
C ALA A 22 -37.93 -73.17 53.05
N LEU A 23 -38.76 -72.13 53.16
CA LEU A 23 -38.64 -70.90 52.36
C LEU A 23 -37.36 -70.14 52.70
N VAL A 24 -37.04 -69.99 53.99
CA VAL A 24 -35.79 -69.35 54.44
C VAL A 24 -34.57 -70.12 53.95
N ILE A 25 -34.56 -71.45 54.08
CA ILE A 25 -33.49 -72.29 53.54
C ILE A 25 -33.42 -72.16 52.02
N ALA A 26 -34.55 -72.18 51.32
CA ALA A 26 -34.58 -72.00 49.87
C ALA A 26 -34.01 -70.64 49.44
N ILE A 27 -34.32 -69.55 50.18
CA ILE A 27 -33.75 -68.23 49.95
C ILE A 27 -32.25 -68.25 50.20
N ILE A 28 -31.78 -68.86 51.29
CA ILE A 28 -30.34 -68.95 51.61
C ILE A 28 -29.60 -69.76 50.53
N VAL A 29 -30.15 -70.90 50.11
CA VAL A 29 -29.58 -71.75 49.05
C VAL A 29 -29.58 -71.02 47.72
N TRP A 30 -30.66 -70.32 47.37
CA TRP A 30 -30.73 -69.48 46.17
C TRP A 30 -29.69 -68.36 46.21
N PHE A 31 -29.51 -67.70 47.35
CA PHE A 31 -28.52 -66.64 47.55
C PHE A 31 -27.08 -67.20 47.47
N ALA A 32 -26.82 -68.34 48.10
CA ALA A 32 -25.52 -69.02 48.06
C ALA A 32 -25.15 -69.45 46.64
N ILE A 33 -26.08 -70.08 45.90
CA ILE A 33 -25.88 -70.46 44.49
C ILE A 33 -25.66 -69.21 43.62
N SER A 34 -26.49 -68.18 43.80
CA SER A 34 -26.38 -66.93 43.03
C SER A 34 -25.09 -66.16 43.32
N MET A 35 -24.48 -66.30 44.51
CA MET A 35 -23.22 -65.62 44.84
C MET A 35 -21.98 -66.46 44.54
N GLN A 36 -22.04 -67.79 44.60
CA GLN A 36 -20.86 -68.66 44.43
C GLN A 36 -20.73 -69.26 43.03
N ILE A 37 -21.83 -69.54 42.32
CA ILE A 37 -21.80 -70.24 41.03
C ILE A 37 -21.92 -69.27 39.85
N PHE A 38 -22.71 -68.20 39.99
CA PHE A 38 -22.87 -67.14 38.98
C PHE A 38 -22.71 -65.74 39.58
N PRO A 39 -21.54 -65.40 40.14
CA PRO A 39 -21.31 -64.11 40.79
C PRO A 39 -21.45 -62.94 39.82
N ASP A 40 -21.12 -63.15 38.55
CA ASP A 40 -21.07 -62.11 37.53
C ASP A 40 -22.40 -61.97 36.80
N VAL A 41 -22.81 -60.72 36.62
CA VAL A 41 -23.98 -60.35 35.84
C VAL A 41 -23.57 -59.33 34.79
N THR A 42 -24.29 -59.32 33.68
CA THR A 42 -24.11 -58.37 32.59
C THR A 42 -25.24 -57.33 32.62
N THR A 43 -24.90 -56.04 32.53
CA THR A 43 -25.85 -54.93 32.51
C THR A 43 -25.39 -53.85 31.54
N HIS A 44 -26.26 -52.88 31.24
CA HIS A 44 -25.93 -51.71 30.42
C HIS A 44 -25.87 -50.45 31.28
N VAL A 45 -24.90 -49.60 31.01
CA VAL A 45 -24.81 -48.24 31.55
C VAL A 45 -24.83 -47.27 30.38
N GLY A 46 -25.81 -46.36 30.39
CA GLY A 46 -26.01 -45.36 29.35
C GLY A 46 -25.52 -43.98 29.77
N ASP A 47 -25.66 -43.02 28.84
CA ASP A 47 -25.41 -41.59 29.05
C ASP A 47 -24.00 -41.22 29.54
N ILE A 48 -22.99 -42.04 29.21
CA ILE A 48 -21.59 -41.78 29.57
C ILE A 48 -21.05 -40.67 28.65
N PRO A 49 -20.65 -39.50 29.19
CA PRO A 49 -20.12 -38.41 28.38
C PRO A 49 -18.77 -38.78 27.76
N VAL A 50 -18.61 -38.52 26.47
CA VAL A 50 -17.38 -38.77 25.72
C VAL A 50 -16.47 -37.55 25.76
N GLU A 51 -15.27 -37.72 26.29
CA GLU A 51 -14.20 -36.74 26.21
C GLU A 51 -13.53 -36.81 24.83
N VAL A 52 -13.64 -35.74 24.07
CA VAL A 52 -12.96 -35.54 22.79
C VAL A 52 -11.85 -34.51 23.00
N LYS A 53 -10.62 -35.00 23.17
CA LYS A 53 -9.46 -34.14 23.42
C LYS A 53 -8.54 -34.17 22.20
N ALA A 54 -8.28 -32.99 21.63
CA ALA A 54 -7.34 -32.85 20.52
C ALA A 54 -5.95 -33.39 20.92
N THR A 55 -5.30 -34.06 19.97
CA THR A 55 -3.92 -34.53 20.16
C THR A 55 -2.93 -33.38 20.02
N ASP A 56 -1.70 -33.57 20.49
CA ASP A 56 -0.61 -32.61 20.28
C ASP A 56 -0.37 -32.36 18.78
N TYR A 57 -0.47 -33.42 17.96
CA TYR A 57 -0.37 -33.32 16.51
C TYR A 57 -1.46 -32.42 15.93
N MET A 58 -2.73 -32.64 16.32
CA MET A 58 -3.85 -31.83 15.86
C MET A 58 -3.67 -30.35 16.23
N THR A 59 -3.27 -30.09 17.48
CA THR A 59 -3.02 -28.71 17.96
C THR A 59 -1.90 -28.03 17.19
N GLN A 60 -0.80 -28.74 16.91
CA GLN A 60 0.33 -28.21 16.14
C GLN A 60 0.01 -27.98 14.65
N ASN A 61 -0.95 -28.72 14.09
CA ASN A 61 -1.34 -28.64 12.69
C ASN A 61 -2.66 -27.87 12.46
N ASN A 62 -3.15 -27.14 13.47
CA ASN A 62 -4.41 -26.39 13.44
C ASN A 62 -5.63 -27.24 13.03
N LEU A 63 -5.67 -28.50 13.45
CA LEU A 63 -6.79 -29.41 13.28
C LEU A 63 -7.69 -29.35 14.52
N SER A 64 -8.99 -29.19 14.31
CA SER A 64 -9.99 -29.13 15.38
C SER A 64 -11.21 -29.97 15.05
N VAL A 65 -11.88 -30.50 16.08
CA VAL A 65 -13.12 -31.26 15.93
C VAL A 65 -14.30 -30.30 15.95
N THR A 66 -15.18 -30.38 14.94
CA THR A 66 -16.40 -29.57 14.86
C THR A 66 -17.51 -30.15 15.76
N ASP A 67 -18.39 -29.30 16.30
CA ASP A 67 -19.41 -29.61 17.33
C ASP A 67 -20.57 -30.55 16.89
N GLY A 68 -20.39 -31.36 15.85
CA GLY A 68 -21.42 -32.20 15.22
C GLY A 68 -21.43 -33.68 15.62
N TYR A 69 -20.86 -34.07 16.76
CA TYR A 69 -20.69 -35.47 17.17
C TYR A 69 -21.62 -35.88 18.32
N VAL A 70 -21.81 -37.21 18.49
CA VAL A 70 -22.60 -37.76 19.61
C VAL A 70 -21.78 -37.69 20.90
N ASP A 71 -22.21 -36.89 21.87
CA ASP A 71 -21.47 -36.60 23.09
C ASP A 71 -21.61 -37.68 24.19
N LYS A 72 -22.48 -38.68 23.99
CA LYS A 72 -22.78 -39.73 24.97
C LYS A 72 -22.82 -41.13 24.36
N VAL A 73 -22.28 -42.10 25.09
CA VAL A 73 -22.29 -43.51 24.70
C VAL A 73 -22.91 -44.40 25.77
N SER A 74 -23.33 -45.58 25.35
CA SER A 74 -23.81 -46.64 26.24
C SER A 74 -22.92 -47.85 26.09
N VAL A 75 -22.62 -48.52 27.21
CA VAL A 75 -21.70 -49.65 27.25
C VAL A 75 -22.31 -50.82 27.99
N GLN A 76 -21.92 -52.03 27.59
CA GLN A 76 -22.24 -53.25 28.30
C GLN A 76 -21.10 -53.58 29.28
N ILE A 77 -21.44 -53.87 30.53
CA ILE A 77 -20.47 -54.22 31.57
C ILE A 77 -20.80 -55.58 32.16
N THR A 78 -19.76 -56.31 32.55
CA THR A 78 -19.87 -57.60 33.23
C THR A 78 -19.03 -57.58 34.50
N GLY A 79 -19.60 -58.00 35.62
CA GLY A 79 -18.90 -58.06 36.88
C GLY A 79 -19.81 -58.51 38.01
N LYS A 80 -19.28 -58.50 39.23
CA LYS A 80 -20.02 -59.02 40.39
C LYS A 80 -21.29 -58.23 40.61
N ARG A 81 -22.40 -58.94 40.86
CA ARG A 81 -23.75 -58.35 41.00
C ARG A 81 -23.84 -57.16 41.95
N TYR A 82 -23.10 -57.17 43.05
CA TYR A 82 -23.12 -56.08 44.04
C TYR A 82 -22.24 -54.87 43.65
N GLU A 83 -21.34 -55.03 42.68
CA GLU A 83 -20.47 -53.96 42.17
C GLU A 83 -21.16 -53.27 40.99
N VAL A 84 -21.60 -54.03 39.98
CA VAL A 84 -22.17 -53.47 38.74
C VAL A 84 -23.62 -53.00 38.88
N GLY A 85 -24.36 -53.49 39.88
CA GLY A 85 -25.80 -53.22 40.02
C GLY A 85 -26.17 -51.77 40.36
N ASN A 86 -25.21 -50.99 40.86
CA ASN A 86 -25.40 -49.58 41.24
C ASN A 86 -24.51 -48.62 40.44
N MET A 87 -23.79 -49.11 39.42
CA MET A 87 -22.91 -48.26 38.62
C MET A 87 -23.72 -47.31 37.75
N THR A 88 -23.23 -46.08 37.62
CA THR A 88 -23.84 -44.99 36.87
C THR A 88 -22.83 -44.43 35.85
N ALA A 89 -23.24 -43.48 35.01
CA ALA A 89 -22.36 -42.86 34.03
C ALA A 89 -21.08 -42.26 34.65
N ASP A 90 -21.17 -41.72 35.87
CA ASP A 90 -20.07 -41.09 36.60
C ASP A 90 -18.97 -42.07 37.04
N ASP A 91 -19.27 -43.38 37.05
CA ASP A 91 -18.32 -44.44 37.37
C ASP A 91 -17.41 -44.80 36.18
N PHE A 92 -17.58 -44.15 35.03
CA PHE A 92 -16.86 -44.43 33.79
C PHE A 92 -16.23 -43.16 33.19
N THR A 93 -15.16 -43.39 32.44
CA THR A 93 -14.59 -42.40 31.52
C THR A 93 -14.65 -42.94 30.11
N ALA A 94 -15.17 -42.15 29.16
CA ALA A 94 -15.18 -42.49 27.75
C ALA A 94 -14.28 -41.50 27.00
N LYS A 95 -13.28 -41.99 26.26
CA LYS A 95 -12.33 -41.17 25.51
C LYS A 95 -12.32 -41.56 24.04
N ALA A 96 -12.54 -40.59 23.16
CA ALA A 96 -12.39 -40.81 21.73
C ALA A 96 -10.91 -40.93 21.34
N ASP A 97 -10.57 -41.97 20.58
CA ASP A 97 -9.20 -42.18 20.08
C ASP A 97 -8.95 -41.39 18.80
N LEU A 98 -8.34 -40.21 18.94
CA LEU A 98 -7.98 -39.32 17.82
C LEU A 98 -6.54 -39.54 17.31
N SER A 99 -5.84 -40.58 17.77
CA SER A 99 -4.41 -40.76 17.48
C SER A 99 -4.08 -40.97 16.00
N ALA A 100 -5.02 -41.50 15.22
CA ALA A 100 -4.87 -41.75 13.79
C ALA A 100 -5.22 -40.54 12.90
N ILE A 101 -5.68 -39.43 13.48
CA ILE A 101 -6.11 -38.25 12.72
C ILE A 101 -4.90 -37.40 12.37
N THR A 102 -4.60 -37.34 11.08
CA THR A 102 -3.46 -36.57 10.53
C THR A 102 -3.86 -35.53 9.49
N SER A 103 -5.12 -35.48 9.08
CA SER A 103 -5.66 -34.52 8.12
C SER A 103 -7.09 -34.11 8.50
N ASP A 104 -7.63 -33.12 7.80
CA ASP A 104 -9.06 -32.79 7.81
C ASP A 104 -9.90 -33.88 7.12
N GLY A 105 -11.16 -33.99 7.52
CA GLY A 105 -12.10 -34.98 6.98
C GLY A 105 -13.11 -35.50 8.00
N GLU A 106 -13.92 -36.46 7.56
CA GLU A 106 -14.84 -37.20 8.43
C GLU A 106 -14.20 -38.50 8.91
N TYR A 107 -14.24 -38.74 10.21
CA TYR A 107 -13.63 -39.90 10.85
C TYR A 107 -14.65 -40.66 11.69
N THR A 108 -14.52 -41.99 11.70
CA THR A 108 -15.17 -42.87 12.67
C THR A 108 -14.08 -43.41 13.58
N VAL A 109 -14.06 -42.94 14.84
CA VAL A 109 -13.03 -43.29 15.83
C VAL A 109 -13.58 -44.24 16.88
N LYS A 110 -12.72 -45.09 17.46
CA LYS A 110 -13.10 -45.93 18.59
C LYS A 110 -13.24 -45.05 19.84
N VAL A 111 -14.22 -45.36 20.68
CA VAL A 111 -14.35 -44.79 22.02
C VAL A 111 -13.91 -45.83 23.03
N ASN A 112 -12.84 -45.53 23.77
CA ASN A 112 -12.35 -46.41 24.84
C ASN A 112 -13.10 -46.05 26.12
N VAL A 113 -13.78 -47.03 26.72
CA VAL A 113 -14.55 -46.84 27.95
C VAL A 113 -13.87 -47.60 29.08
N ALA A 114 -13.49 -46.89 30.14
CA ALA A 114 -12.81 -47.47 31.29
C ALA A 114 -13.53 -47.11 32.59
N PRO A 115 -13.67 -48.05 33.54
CA PRO A 115 -14.19 -47.72 34.86
C PRO A 115 -13.19 -46.83 35.61
N VAL A 116 -13.68 -45.83 36.34
CA VAL A 116 -12.86 -44.93 37.17
C VAL A 116 -12.13 -45.72 38.27
N LYS A 117 -12.79 -46.76 38.80
CA LYS A 117 -12.21 -47.69 39.77
C LYS A 117 -11.68 -48.93 39.06
N GLU A 118 -10.37 -49.12 39.09
CA GLU A 118 -9.71 -50.29 38.49
C GLU A 118 -10.30 -51.62 38.99
N ASN A 119 -10.44 -52.59 38.08
CA ASN A 119 -10.93 -53.94 38.34
C ASN A 119 -12.35 -54.04 38.95
N SER A 120 -13.18 -53.01 38.78
CA SER A 120 -14.59 -53.02 39.24
C SER A 120 -15.54 -53.77 38.30
N CYS A 121 -15.24 -53.81 36.99
CA CYS A 121 -15.98 -54.58 36.01
C CYS A 121 -15.15 -54.77 34.72
N THR A 122 -15.56 -55.73 33.91
CA THR A 122 -15.17 -55.85 32.51
C THR A 122 -16.11 -55.01 31.64
N VAL A 123 -15.55 -54.21 30.75
CA VAL A 123 -16.28 -53.31 29.86
C VAL A 123 -16.19 -53.85 28.43
N ASP A 124 -17.32 -53.98 27.74
CA ASP A 124 -17.39 -54.36 26.33
C ASP A 124 -17.51 -53.09 25.47
N ASP A 125 -16.36 -52.59 24.99
CA ASP A 125 -16.25 -51.37 24.19
C ASP A 125 -15.86 -51.63 22.72
N GLU A 126 -15.83 -52.89 22.27
CA GLU A 126 -15.25 -53.26 20.97
C GLU A 126 -15.94 -52.57 19.78
N ASN A 127 -17.25 -52.33 19.91
CA ASN A 127 -18.08 -51.77 18.83
C ASN A 127 -18.53 -50.33 19.07
N ILE A 128 -18.01 -49.65 20.10
CA ILE A 128 -18.37 -48.27 20.40
C ILE A 128 -17.52 -47.35 19.53
N THR A 129 -18.18 -46.67 18.59
CA THR A 129 -17.53 -45.74 17.68
C THR A 129 -18.25 -44.40 17.68
N LEU A 130 -17.47 -43.35 17.43
CA LEU A 130 -17.94 -41.97 17.32
C LEU A 130 -17.62 -41.44 15.93
N ARG A 131 -18.62 -40.86 15.27
CA ARG A 131 -18.42 -40.10 14.04
C ARG A 131 -18.16 -38.64 14.40
N LEU A 132 -17.09 -38.08 13.86
CA LEU A 132 -16.72 -36.69 14.06
C LEU A 132 -16.12 -36.11 12.78
N LYS A 133 -16.25 -34.80 12.63
CA LYS A 133 -15.63 -34.04 11.54
C LYS A 133 -14.44 -33.27 12.10
N VAL A 134 -13.32 -33.34 11.39
CA VAL A 134 -12.12 -32.59 11.70
C VAL A 134 -11.89 -31.57 10.59
N GLU A 135 -11.70 -30.33 11.00
CA GLU A 135 -11.44 -29.20 10.11
C GLU A 135 -10.07 -28.62 10.40
N LYS A 136 -9.38 -28.20 9.34
CA LYS A 136 -8.12 -27.50 9.43
C LYS A 136 -8.38 -26.02 9.31
N THR A 137 -8.07 -25.26 10.36
CA THR A 137 -8.14 -23.80 10.33
C THR A 137 -6.83 -23.22 9.80
N GLU A 138 -6.93 -22.21 8.96
CA GLU A 138 -5.78 -21.49 8.42
C GLU A 138 -6.01 -19.98 8.51
N SER A 139 -4.91 -19.25 8.69
CA SER A 139 -4.90 -17.78 8.65
C SER A 139 -4.01 -17.30 7.51
N LYS A 140 -4.56 -16.42 6.67
CA LYS A 140 -3.85 -15.87 5.51
C LYS A 140 -4.00 -14.37 5.46
N THR A 141 -2.87 -13.67 5.40
CA THR A 141 -2.81 -12.22 5.34
C THR A 141 -2.72 -11.72 3.89
N TYR A 142 -3.54 -10.74 3.59
CA TYR A 142 -3.59 -10.01 2.34
C TYR A 142 -3.13 -8.57 2.57
N SER A 143 -2.38 -7.99 1.63
CA SER A 143 -1.86 -6.64 1.75
C SER A 143 -1.78 -5.92 0.41
N VAL A 144 -1.90 -4.59 0.46
CA VAL A 144 -1.70 -3.75 -0.73
C VAL A 144 -0.27 -3.92 -1.27
N SER A 145 0.72 -4.07 -0.38
CA SER A 145 2.13 -4.25 -0.76
C SER A 145 2.42 -5.57 -1.47
N SER A 146 1.66 -6.63 -1.18
CA SER A 146 1.80 -7.95 -1.83
C SER A 146 0.97 -8.07 -3.11
N GLY A 147 0.13 -7.07 -3.41
CA GLY A 147 -0.69 -7.02 -4.62
C GLY A 147 -1.94 -7.92 -4.60
N ASN A 148 -2.17 -8.66 -3.52
CA ASN A 148 -3.36 -9.51 -3.33
C ASN A 148 -4.50 -8.78 -2.60
N MET A 149 -4.32 -7.51 -2.27
CA MET A 149 -5.37 -6.63 -1.77
C MET A 149 -5.33 -5.29 -2.54
N LYS A 150 -6.49 -4.74 -2.87
CA LYS A 150 -6.60 -3.40 -3.48
C LYS A 150 -7.85 -2.67 -3.03
N ALA A 151 -7.81 -1.34 -3.11
CA ALA A 151 -8.98 -0.49 -2.92
C ALA A 151 -9.62 -0.16 -4.27
N THR A 152 -10.95 -0.11 -4.34
CA THR A 152 -11.67 0.28 -5.56
C THR A 152 -12.76 1.30 -5.24
N ALA A 153 -13.08 2.12 -6.23
CA ALA A 153 -14.06 3.20 -6.11
C ALA A 153 -14.81 3.41 -7.42
N ASP A 154 -15.30 2.31 -8.02
CA ASP A 154 -15.87 2.30 -9.38
C ASP A 154 -17.11 3.20 -9.53
N GLY A 155 -17.81 3.48 -8.42
CA GLY A 155 -18.94 4.41 -8.39
C GLY A 155 -18.55 5.89 -8.29
N VAL A 156 -17.27 6.22 -8.15
CA VAL A 156 -16.81 7.60 -7.93
C VAL A 156 -16.31 8.19 -9.24
N THR A 157 -16.82 9.37 -9.57
CA THR A 157 -16.36 10.15 -10.74
C THR A 157 -15.80 11.49 -10.30
N ALA A 158 -14.80 11.99 -11.02
CA ALA A 158 -14.28 13.33 -10.82
C ALA A 158 -15.01 14.32 -11.75
N THR A 159 -15.30 15.51 -11.22
CA THR A 159 -15.86 16.62 -12.01
C THR A 159 -14.87 17.09 -13.09
N SER A 160 -15.35 17.77 -14.13
CA SER A 160 -14.48 18.43 -15.12
C SER A 160 -13.41 19.30 -14.45
N GLY A 161 -12.16 19.15 -14.88
CA GLY A 161 -11.01 19.86 -14.28
C GLY A 161 -10.43 19.17 -13.04
N MET A 162 -10.96 18.01 -12.64
CA MET A 162 -10.41 17.15 -11.61
C MET A 162 -10.05 15.79 -12.19
N LYS A 163 -9.11 15.09 -11.56
CA LYS A 163 -8.70 13.74 -11.91
C LYS A 163 -8.54 12.90 -10.66
N ILE A 164 -9.09 11.68 -10.66
CA ILE A 164 -8.79 10.70 -9.62
C ILE A 164 -7.32 10.28 -9.79
N ASP A 165 -6.52 10.55 -8.76
CA ASP A 165 -5.11 10.24 -8.76
C ASP A 165 -4.82 8.84 -8.18
N SER A 166 -5.43 8.54 -7.04
CA SER A 166 -5.24 7.26 -6.36
C SER A 166 -6.46 6.87 -5.53
N VAL A 167 -6.64 5.57 -5.34
CA VAL A 167 -7.63 4.97 -4.45
C VAL A 167 -6.89 4.08 -3.48
N THR A 168 -6.98 4.37 -2.18
CA THR A 168 -6.23 3.66 -1.14
C THR A 168 -7.16 3.18 -0.03
N ALA A 169 -6.84 2.05 0.58
CA ALA A 169 -7.56 1.52 1.74
C ALA A 169 -6.71 1.67 3.02
N GLU A 170 -7.38 1.98 4.12
CA GLU A 170 -6.81 1.99 5.45
C GLU A 170 -7.69 1.15 6.41
N PRO A 171 -7.13 0.12 7.09
CA PRO A 171 -5.73 -0.34 7.00
C PRO A 171 -5.38 -0.95 5.62
N SER A 172 -4.09 -1.12 5.36
CA SER A 172 -3.56 -1.65 4.10
C SER A 172 -3.36 -3.17 4.10
N THR A 173 -3.81 -3.85 5.15
CA THR A 173 -3.71 -5.29 5.36
C THR A 173 -4.99 -5.85 5.99
N ILE A 174 -5.26 -7.12 5.72
CA ILE A 174 -6.33 -7.90 6.35
C ILE A 174 -5.91 -9.36 6.49
N THR A 175 -6.24 -10.00 7.60
CA THR A 175 -6.01 -11.43 7.82
C THR A 175 -7.34 -12.16 7.87
N LEU A 176 -7.48 -13.15 6.99
CA LEU A 176 -8.63 -14.04 6.93
C LEU A 176 -8.32 -15.30 7.72
N THR A 177 -9.22 -15.71 8.61
CA THR A 177 -9.13 -16.97 9.36
C THR A 177 -10.38 -17.80 9.15
N GLY A 178 -10.22 -19.07 8.82
CA GLY A 178 -11.33 -20.00 8.60
C GLY A 178 -10.84 -21.36 8.12
N ASP A 179 -11.74 -22.18 7.59
CA ASP A 179 -11.37 -23.47 6.99
C ASP A 179 -10.32 -23.28 5.89
N SER A 180 -9.30 -24.13 5.88
CA SER A 180 -8.18 -24.04 4.95
C SER A 180 -8.68 -24.00 3.50
N ALA A 181 -9.65 -24.85 3.13
CA ALA A 181 -10.27 -24.82 1.80
C ALA A 181 -10.99 -23.49 1.46
N ALA A 182 -11.64 -22.86 2.44
CA ALA A 182 -12.35 -21.60 2.26
C ALA A 182 -11.37 -20.42 2.13
N VAL A 183 -10.34 -20.38 2.98
CA VAL A 183 -9.30 -19.35 2.95
C VAL A 183 -8.43 -19.47 1.69
N ASP A 184 -8.15 -20.71 1.24
CA ASP A 184 -7.40 -20.97 0.02
C ASP A 184 -8.18 -20.61 -1.25
N ALA A 185 -9.50 -20.72 -1.23
CA ALA A 185 -10.33 -20.28 -2.35
C ALA A 185 -10.19 -18.78 -2.60
N VAL A 186 -9.95 -17.98 -1.55
CA VAL A 186 -9.69 -16.54 -1.68
C VAL A 186 -8.29 -16.31 -2.27
N LYS A 187 -8.25 -15.63 -3.42
CA LYS A 187 -7.01 -15.25 -4.12
C LYS A 187 -6.71 -13.77 -3.99
N ALA A 188 -7.72 -12.93 -3.85
CA ALA A 188 -7.55 -11.50 -3.64
C ALA A 188 -8.67 -10.91 -2.76
N VAL A 189 -8.39 -9.75 -2.17
CA VAL A 189 -9.35 -8.97 -1.40
C VAL A 189 -9.52 -7.58 -2.03
N GLU A 190 -10.75 -7.17 -2.26
CA GLU A 190 -11.08 -5.79 -2.65
C GLU A 190 -11.74 -5.06 -1.49
N ILE A 191 -11.27 -3.85 -1.22
CA ILE A 191 -11.95 -2.91 -0.33
C ILE A 191 -12.67 -1.88 -1.19
N ARG A 192 -13.99 -2.03 -1.34
CA ARG A 192 -14.81 -1.19 -2.23
C ARG A 192 -15.36 0.01 -1.48
N SER A 193 -15.17 1.21 -2.02
CA SER A 193 -15.82 2.42 -1.49
C SER A 193 -17.33 2.28 -1.52
N VAL A 194 -18.00 2.59 -0.40
CA VAL A 194 -19.47 2.71 -0.37
C VAL A 194 -19.97 4.04 -0.96
N PHE A 195 -19.08 5.02 -1.12
CA PHE A 195 -19.43 6.27 -1.78
C PHE A 195 -19.47 6.06 -3.29
N ALA A 196 -20.57 6.52 -3.90
CA ALA A 196 -20.76 6.59 -5.34
C ALA A 196 -21.36 7.96 -5.67
N GLY A 197 -20.84 8.61 -6.70
CA GLY A 197 -21.21 9.95 -7.11
C GLY A 197 -20.05 10.76 -7.66
N GLU A 198 -20.39 11.92 -8.20
CA GLU A 198 -19.42 12.91 -8.66
C GLU A 198 -18.88 13.73 -7.49
N THR A 199 -17.57 14.02 -7.51
CA THR A 199 -16.92 14.87 -6.50
C THR A 199 -15.95 15.88 -7.12
N THR A 200 -15.77 17.01 -6.45
CA THR A 200 -14.78 18.05 -6.74
C THR A 200 -13.57 17.99 -5.81
N GLU A 201 -13.64 17.22 -4.73
CA GLU A 201 -12.60 17.13 -3.70
C GLU A 201 -12.28 15.67 -3.37
N SER A 202 -11.13 15.44 -2.72
CA SER A 202 -10.76 14.13 -2.22
C SER A 202 -11.79 13.66 -1.19
N VAL A 203 -12.25 12.42 -1.32
CA VAL A 203 -13.31 11.86 -0.47
C VAL A 203 -12.81 10.65 0.31
N THR A 204 -13.30 10.52 1.54
CA THR A 204 -13.04 9.40 2.42
C THR A 204 -14.36 8.74 2.79
N SER A 205 -14.49 7.44 2.52
CA SER A 205 -15.71 6.67 2.70
C SER A 205 -15.43 5.37 3.43
N LYS A 206 -16.48 4.70 3.93
CA LYS A 206 -16.34 3.33 4.44
C LYS A 206 -15.99 2.37 3.29
N GLY A 207 -15.16 1.39 3.59
CA GLY A 207 -14.80 0.30 2.69
C GLY A 207 -15.59 -0.97 2.99
N GLN A 208 -16.20 -1.56 1.97
CA GLN A 208 -16.78 -2.89 2.04
C GLN A 208 -15.74 -3.93 1.61
N ILE A 209 -15.52 -4.94 2.45
CA ILE A 209 -14.64 -6.07 2.14
C ILE A 209 -15.34 -6.98 1.13
N VAL A 210 -14.65 -7.32 0.05
CA VAL A 210 -15.11 -8.28 -0.96
C VAL A 210 -14.00 -9.29 -1.21
N LEU A 211 -14.32 -10.56 -0.99
CA LEU A 211 -13.41 -11.68 -1.21
C LEU A 211 -13.53 -12.16 -2.66
N LEU A 212 -12.40 -12.33 -3.34
CA LEU A 212 -12.34 -12.74 -4.73
C LEU A 212 -11.62 -14.08 -4.89
N GLY A 213 -12.22 -14.95 -5.69
CA GLY A 213 -11.62 -16.20 -6.12
C GLY A 213 -10.66 -16.04 -7.30
N ALA A 214 -10.27 -17.15 -7.92
CA ALA A 214 -9.21 -17.18 -8.93
C ALA A 214 -9.58 -16.48 -10.25
N ASN A 215 -10.87 -16.41 -10.60
CA ASN A 215 -11.36 -15.76 -11.81
C ASN A 215 -12.03 -14.41 -11.53
N GLY A 216 -11.89 -13.88 -10.30
CA GLY A 216 -12.54 -12.64 -9.88
C GLY A 216 -14.00 -12.79 -9.46
N GLU A 217 -14.49 -14.02 -9.30
CA GLU A 217 -15.79 -14.29 -8.70
C GLU A 217 -15.84 -13.85 -7.23
N VAL A 218 -16.98 -13.31 -6.81
CA VAL A 218 -17.21 -12.92 -5.41
C VAL A 218 -17.47 -14.18 -4.59
N ILE A 219 -16.72 -14.35 -3.50
CA ILE A 219 -16.90 -15.43 -2.53
C ILE A 219 -17.66 -14.88 -1.33
N GLU A 220 -18.83 -15.44 -1.06
CA GLU A 220 -19.58 -15.19 0.17
C GLU A 220 -19.45 -16.41 1.09
N ASN A 221 -18.74 -16.25 2.20
CA ASN A 221 -18.59 -17.30 3.21
C ASN A 221 -18.63 -16.67 4.63
N PRO A 222 -19.69 -16.92 5.43
CA PRO A 222 -19.85 -16.35 6.77
C PRO A 222 -18.91 -16.95 7.83
N ASP A 223 -18.29 -18.09 7.52
CA ASP A 223 -17.38 -18.80 8.42
C ASP A 223 -15.96 -18.22 8.38
N ILE A 224 -15.62 -17.46 7.33
CA ILE A 224 -14.36 -16.70 7.27
C ILE A 224 -14.47 -15.48 8.20
N LYS A 225 -13.53 -15.38 9.14
CA LYS A 225 -13.39 -14.25 10.07
C LYS A 225 -12.28 -13.32 9.63
N TYR A 226 -12.45 -12.04 9.95
CA TYR A 226 -11.51 -10.96 9.66
C TYR A 226 -10.84 -10.49 10.96
N ASP A 227 -9.55 -10.20 10.93
CA ASP A 227 -8.85 -9.53 12.04
C ASP A 227 -9.30 -8.07 12.23
N ASN A 228 -9.78 -7.43 11.17
CA ASN A 228 -10.43 -6.13 11.18
C ASN A 228 -11.58 -6.08 10.16
N GLU A 229 -12.70 -5.47 10.55
CA GLU A 229 -13.87 -5.26 9.69
C GLU A 229 -14.03 -3.80 9.25
N SER A 230 -13.34 -2.88 9.91
CA SER A 230 -13.47 -1.44 9.67
C SER A 230 -12.38 -0.96 8.71
N PHE A 231 -12.74 -0.85 7.43
CA PHE A 231 -11.90 -0.23 6.41
C PHE A 231 -12.43 1.14 5.99
N THR A 232 -11.50 2.00 5.62
CA THR A 232 -11.76 3.30 5.02
C THR A 232 -11.13 3.33 3.63
N VAL A 233 -11.86 3.83 2.63
CA VAL A 233 -11.33 4.07 1.29
C VAL A 233 -11.16 5.57 1.10
N LYS A 234 -9.95 5.98 0.75
CA LYS A 234 -9.62 7.36 0.37
C LYS A 234 -9.44 7.43 -1.14
N VAL A 235 -10.26 8.24 -1.79
CA VAL A 235 -10.15 8.59 -3.21
C VAL A 235 -9.50 9.97 -3.27
N THR A 236 -8.25 10.02 -3.73
CA THR A 236 -7.49 11.27 -3.84
C THR A 236 -7.72 11.89 -5.20
N LEU A 237 -8.18 13.14 -5.22
CA LEU A 237 -8.38 13.93 -6.44
C LEU A 237 -7.29 14.98 -6.58
N TYR A 238 -6.79 15.14 -7.80
CA TYR A 238 -5.90 16.22 -8.20
C TYR A 238 -6.63 17.17 -9.15
N LYS A 239 -6.37 18.47 -9.02
CA LYS A 239 -6.80 19.46 -10.01
C LYS A 239 -6.03 19.23 -11.30
N GLN A 240 -6.70 19.34 -12.44
CA GLN A 240 -6.11 19.20 -13.76
C GLN A 240 -6.33 20.47 -14.57
N LYS A 241 -5.28 20.98 -15.20
CA LYS A 241 -5.34 22.15 -16.07
C LYS A 241 -4.44 21.99 -17.29
N THR A 242 -4.93 22.45 -18.43
CA THR A 242 -4.15 22.55 -19.67
C THR A 242 -3.63 23.97 -19.79
N LEU A 243 -2.32 24.13 -19.79
CA LEU A 243 -1.63 25.42 -19.79
C LEU A 243 -0.84 25.60 -21.10
N PRO A 244 -0.91 26.77 -21.76
CA PRO A 244 0.00 27.09 -22.86
C PRO A 244 1.43 27.19 -22.37
N LEU A 245 2.36 26.66 -23.15
CA LEU A 245 3.79 26.71 -22.84
C LEU A 245 4.38 28.07 -23.20
N THR A 246 5.31 28.55 -22.38
CA THR A 246 6.07 29.78 -22.62
C THR A 246 7.51 29.61 -22.16
N VAL A 247 8.39 30.49 -22.62
CA VAL A 247 9.78 30.62 -22.13
C VAL A 247 10.00 32.01 -21.58
N GLN A 248 10.93 32.14 -20.63
CA GLN A 248 11.43 33.41 -20.17
C GLN A 248 12.78 33.69 -20.82
N PHE A 249 13.04 34.92 -21.25
CA PHE A 249 14.35 35.30 -21.77
C PHE A 249 15.16 36.01 -20.69
N THR A 250 16.44 35.65 -20.58
CA THR A 250 17.42 36.27 -19.68
C THR A 250 18.57 36.88 -20.47
N ASN A 251 19.35 37.75 -19.82
CA ASN A 251 20.49 38.46 -20.44
C ASN A 251 20.09 39.20 -21.72
N VAL A 252 18.89 39.79 -21.71
CA VAL A 252 18.37 40.59 -22.82
C VAL A 252 18.94 42.00 -22.73
N PRO A 253 19.71 42.48 -23.73
CA PRO A 253 20.20 43.86 -23.74
C PRO A 253 19.05 44.86 -23.64
N SER A 254 19.24 45.94 -22.87
CA SER A 254 18.19 46.91 -22.56
C SER A 254 17.55 47.58 -23.79
N ASN A 255 18.27 47.60 -24.93
CA ASN A 255 17.81 48.18 -26.17
C ASN A 255 17.38 47.16 -27.24
N PHE A 256 17.39 45.86 -26.91
CA PHE A 256 16.92 44.79 -27.77
C PHE A 256 15.39 44.75 -27.85
N ASP A 257 14.85 44.56 -29.05
CA ASP A 257 13.41 44.37 -29.24
C ASP A 257 13.04 42.90 -29.11
N LEU A 258 12.72 42.45 -27.89
CA LEU A 258 12.31 41.06 -27.66
C LEU A 258 11.06 40.66 -28.45
N SER A 259 10.19 41.62 -28.81
CA SER A 259 9.00 41.33 -29.63
C SER A 259 9.32 40.99 -31.09
N SER A 260 10.53 41.32 -31.56
CA SER A 260 11.02 40.94 -32.88
C SER A 260 11.40 39.46 -32.98
N LEU A 261 11.70 38.83 -31.85
CA LEU A 261 12.12 37.43 -31.76
C LEU A 261 10.89 36.53 -31.54
N LYS A 262 10.18 36.24 -32.63
CA LYS A 262 9.00 35.39 -32.60
C LYS A 262 9.37 33.92 -32.52
N TYR A 263 8.59 33.14 -31.78
CA TYR A 263 8.81 31.72 -31.61
C TYR A 263 7.51 30.96 -31.40
N SER A 264 7.58 29.66 -31.67
CA SER A 264 6.56 28.66 -31.36
C SER A 264 7.15 27.60 -30.44
N ILE A 265 6.29 26.97 -29.63
CA ILE A 265 6.67 25.85 -28.76
C ILE A 265 5.85 24.63 -29.15
N TYR A 266 6.52 23.48 -29.31
CA TYR A 266 5.87 22.20 -29.50
C TYR A 266 6.20 21.24 -28.33
N PRO A 267 5.19 20.69 -27.63
CA PRO A 267 3.75 20.95 -27.80
C PRO A 267 3.38 22.38 -27.38
N GLU A 268 2.29 22.92 -27.94
CA GLU A 268 1.83 24.29 -27.62
C GLU A 268 1.28 24.40 -26.19
N THR A 269 0.75 23.30 -25.66
CA THR A 269 0.14 23.23 -24.33
C THR A 269 0.60 21.99 -23.59
N LEU A 270 0.58 22.07 -22.27
CA LEU A 270 0.85 20.95 -21.37
C LEU A 270 -0.32 20.78 -20.41
N THR A 271 -0.83 19.55 -20.32
CA THR A 271 -1.83 19.20 -19.31
C THR A 271 -1.10 18.63 -18.10
N VAL A 272 -1.29 19.30 -16.97
CA VAL A 272 -0.71 18.93 -15.68
C VAL A 272 -1.79 18.73 -14.64
N SER A 273 -1.48 17.99 -13.59
CA SER A 273 -2.34 17.89 -12.42
C SER A 273 -1.59 18.15 -11.11
N SER A 274 -2.22 18.84 -10.16
CA SER A 274 -1.67 19.19 -8.84
C SER A 274 -2.53 18.66 -7.70
N PRO A 275 -1.94 18.24 -6.55
CA PRO A 275 -2.68 17.93 -5.33
C PRO A 275 -3.32 19.15 -4.66
N ASP A 276 -2.92 20.37 -5.04
CA ASP A 276 -3.35 21.62 -4.43
C ASP A 276 -3.94 22.61 -5.46
N ASP A 277 -4.32 23.79 -4.96
CA ASP A 277 -4.97 24.85 -5.73
C ASP A 277 -4.00 25.74 -6.53
N SER A 278 -2.70 25.41 -6.58
CA SER A 278 -1.70 26.25 -7.26
C SER A 278 -1.94 26.40 -8.77
N LEU A 279 -2.70 25.49 -9.38
CA LEU A 279 -3.12 25.59 -10.79
C LEU A 279 -4.18 26.68 -11.03
N ASP A 280 -4.91 27.13 -10.01
CA ASP A 280 -6.03 28.05 -10.20
C ASP A 280 -5.55 29.40 -10.77
N SER A 281 -4.46 29.94 -10.23
CA SER A 281 -3.88 31.22 -10.65
C SER A 281 -2.91 31.11 -11.84
N GLN A 282 -2.53 29.91 -12.27
CA GLN A 282 -1.59 29.75 -13.37
C GLN A 282 -2.28 29.88 -14.73
N GLU A 283 -1.86 30.84 -15.55
CA GLU A 283 -2.37 31.01 -16.92
C GLU A 283 -1.48 30.38 -17.98
N LYS A 284 -0.18 30.19 -17.68
CA LYS A 284 0.85 29.66 -18.58
C LYS A 284 1.79 28.77 -17.80
N PHE A 285 2.47 27.86 -18.49
CA PHE A 285 3.53 27.04 -17.92
C PHE A 285 4.87 27.44 -18.52
N GLU A 286 5.78 27.96 -17.69
CA GLU A 286 7.12 28.33 -18.11
C GLU A 286 8.00 27.08 -18.17
N VAL A 287 8.41 26.67 -19.38
CA VAL A 287 9.21 25.45 -19.57
C VAL A 287 10.68 25.65 -19.23
N GLY A 288 11.13 26.90 -19.15
CA GLY A 288 12.49 27.26 -18.79
C GLY A 288 12.90 28.64 -19.29
N THR A 289 14.14 28.97 -19.00
CA THR A 289 14.78 30.21 -19.40
C THR A 289 15.65 30.02 -20.65
N ILE A 290 15.64 31.02 -21.53
CA ILE A 290 16.54 31.12 -22.69
C ILE A 290 17.44 32.32 -22.47
N ASP A 291 18.72 32.06 -22.28
CA ASP A 291 19.75 33.10 -22.27
C ASP A 291 19.98 33.60 -23.69
N LEU A 292 19.63 34.87 -23.94
CA LEU A 292 19.79 35.46 -25.27
C LEU A 292 21.26 35.48 -25.71
N SER A 293 22.21 35.68 -24.78
CA SER A 293 23.65 35.64 -25.09
C SER A 293 24.12 34.26 -25.56
N GLN A 294 23.42 33.18 -25.21
CA GLN A 294 23.76 31.82 -25.66
C GLN A 294 22.96 31.38 -26.89
N LEU A 295 22.00 32.19 -27.34
CA LEU A 295 21.12 31.87 -28.46
C LEU A 295 21.83 32.08 -29.80
N THR A 296 22.56 31.06 -30.24
CA THR A 296 23.21 31.03 -31.57
C THR A 296 22.25 30.64 -32.68
N THR A 297 22.64 30.84 -33.95
CA THR A 297 21.85 30.42 -35.13
C THR A 297 21.47 28.95 -35.12
N LYS A 298 22.30 28.08 -34.53
CA LYS A 298 21.99 26.66 -34.31
C LYS A 298 20.76 26.48 -33.42
N TYR A 299 20.69 27.23 -32.32
CA TYR A 299 19.59 27.13 -31.37
C TYR A 299 18.33 27.87 -31.83
N LEU A 300 18.45 28.87 -32.72
CA LEU A 300 17.30 29.49 -33.38
C LEU A 300 16.49 28.48 -34.22
N GLN A 301 17.18 27.55 -34.91
CA GLN A 301 16.48 26.52 -35.70
C GLN A 301 15.78 25.50 -34.81
N LYS A 302 16.45 25.06 -33.74
CA LYS A 302 15.92 24.05 -32.83
C LYS A 302 16.57 24.14 -31.46
N LEU A 303 15.79 24.58 -30.48
CA LEU A 303 16.14 24.49 -29.07
C LEU A 303 15.19 23.50 -28.39
N THR A 304 15.72 22.60 -27.57
CA THR A 304 14.90 21.64 -26.81
C THR A 304 15.14 21.86 -25.33
N LEU A 305 14.06 22.13 -24.60
CA LEU A 305 14.06 22.38 -23.17
C LEU A 305 13.40 21.19 -22.45
N PRO A 306 13.99 20.67 -21.36
CA PRO A 306 13.34 19.67 -20.54
C PRO A 306 12.15 20.29 -19.81
N ILE A 307 11.04 19.56 -19.71
CA ILE A 307 9.88 19.97 -18.92
C ILE A 307 10.09 19.47 -17.49
N THR A 308 10.41 20.39 -16.59
CA THR A 308 10.53 20.12 -15.15
C THR A 308 9.26 20.59 -14.46
N LEU A 309 8.60 19.71 -13.70
CA LEU A 309 7.40 20.05 -12.95
C LEU A 309 7.73 20.43 -11.50
N PRO A 310 6.93 21.31 -10.88
CA PRO A 310 6.98 21.52 -9.44
C PRO A 310 6.72 20.24 -8.65
N GLU A 311 7.10 20.24 -7.37
CA GLU A 311 6.84 19.11 -6.48
C GLU A 311 5.34 18.80 -6.40
N GLY A 312 5.00 17.50 -6.41
CA GLY A 312 3.61 17.03 -6.36
C GLY A 312 2.85 17.06 -7.69
N TYR A 313 3.30 17.85 -8.67
CA TYR A 313 2.66 17.91 -9.99
C TYR A 313 2.88 16.62 -10.78
N LYS A 314 1.90 16.26 -11.61
CA LYS A 314 2.00 15.12 -12.55
C LYS A 314 1.76 15.59 -13.97
N ASN A 315 2.58 15.07 -14.89
CA ASN A 315 2.44 15.32 -16.32
C ASN A 315 1.39 14.38 -16.92
N ILE A 316 0.27 14.94 -17.36
CA ILE A 316 -0.82 14.16 -17.98
C ILE A 316 -0.58 14.01 -19.49
N SER A 317 0.01 15.01 -20.14
CA SER A 317 0.31 14.98 -21.59
C SER A 317 1.40 13.97 -21.97
N GLY A 318 2.31 13.63 -21.04
CA GLY A 318 3.40 12.67 -21.27
C GLY A 318 4.62 13.23 -22.01
N ASN A 319 4.59 14.48 -22.49
CA ASN A 319 5.74 15.14 -23.10
C ASN A 319 6.77 15.52 -22.04
N THR A 320 8.00 15.00 -22.15
CA THR A 320 9.09 15.29 -21.19
C THR A 320 9.99 16.45 -21.62
N SER A 321 9.80 16.97 -22.83
CA SER A 321 10.54 18.11 -23.36
C SER A 321 9.66 18.94 -24.28
N ALA A 322 10.01 20.22 -24.42
CA ALA A 322 9.41 21.18 -25.31
C ALA A 322 10.45 21.65 -26.34
N MET A 323 10.05 21.69 -27.61
CA MET A 323 10.88 22.22 -28.68
C MET A 323 10.48 23.66 -28.98
N VAL A 324 11.42 24.58 -28.84
CA VAL A 324 11.27 25.99 -29.20
C VAL A 324 11.86 26.18 -30.60
N SER A 325 11.05 26.74 -31.50
CA SER A 325 11.43 27.07 -32.87
C SER A 325 11.15 28.53 -33.13
N PHE A 326 12.17 29.26 -33.56
CA PHE A 326 12.07 30.69 -33.86
C PHE A 326 11.62 30.90 -35.30
N GLU A 327 10.74 31.88 -35.53
CA GLU A 327 10.31 32.24 -36.88
C GLU A 327 11.46 32.87 -37.67
N ASP A 328 11.48 32.66 -38.99
CA ASP A 328 12.47 33.23 -39.91
C ASP A 328 13.94 32.92 -39.53
N ALA A 329 14.20 31.86 -38.76
CA ALA A 329 15.53 31.50 -38.26
C ALA A 329 16.59 31.34 -39.37
N GLU A 330 16.17 31.01 -40.59
CA GLU A 330 17.00 30.95 -41.80
C GLU A 330 17.55 32.30 -42.26
N ASN A 331 16.90 33.41 -41.88
CA ASN A 331 17.34 34.77 -42.19
C ASN A 331 18.34 35.32 -41.16
N TYR A 332 18.57 34.59 -40.06
CA TYR A 332 19.55 34.95 -39.06
C TYR A 332 20.93 34.40 -39.42
N THR A 333 21.95 35.22 -39.24
CA THR A 333 23.36 34.81 -39.38
C THR A 333 24.19 35.39 -38.25
N PHE A 334 25.48 35.13 -38.24
CA PHE A 334 26.41 35.75 -37.32
C PHE A 334 27.63 36.30 -38.05
N LEU A 335 28.14 37.43 -37.56
CA LEU A 335 29.39 38.03 -38.02
C LEU A 335 30.27 38.38 -36.83
N SER A 336 31.58 38.34 -37.04
CA SER A 336 32.57 38.70 -36.02
C SER A 336 32.98 40.17 -36.16
N TYR A 337 33.03 40.88 -35.04
CA TYR A 337 33.42 42.28 -34.95
C TYR A 337 34.50 42.48 -33.91
N ALA A 338 35.42 43.39 -34.20
CA ALA A 338 36.51 43.77 -33.31
C ALA A 338 36.14 45.04 -32.52
N VAL A 339 35.63 44.86 -31.30
CA VAL A 339 35.30 45.96 -30.39
C VAL A 339 36.60 46.57 -29.86
N GLN A 340 36.83 47.85 -30.19
CA GLN A 340 38.02 48.58 -29.78
C GLN A 340 37.89 49.08 -28.34
N LYS A 341 39.02 49.29 -27.66
CA LYS A 341 39.09 49.80 -26.27
C LYS A 341 38.22 51.02 -26.01
N ASP A 342 38.14 51.96 -26.96
CA ASP A 342 37.33 53.19 -26.85
C ASP A 342 35.81 52.92 -26.69
N ASN A 343 35.35 51.73 -27.10
CA ASN A 343 33.98 51.27 -26.97
C ASN A 343 33.74 50.37 -25.74
N ILE A 344 34.76 50.19 -24.89
CA ILE A 344 34.66 49.45 -23.64
C ILE A 344 34.53 50.44 -22.49
N ARG A 345 33.45 50.33 -21.72
CA ARG A 345 33.16 51.20 -20.58
C ARG A 345 33.14 50.41 -19.29
N VAL A 346 33.66 51.00 -18.22
CA VAL A 346 33.53 50.46 -16.87
C VAL A 346 32.57 51.36 -16.12
N ILE A 347 31.55 50.78 -15.49
CA ILE A 347 30.57 51.50 -14.69
C ILE A 347 30.54 50.93 -13.27
N ASN A 348 30.01 51.71 -12.33
CA ASN A 348 29.85 51.33 -10.92
C ASN A 348 31.16 50.88 -10.25
N VAL A 349 32.28 51.51 -10.61
CA VAL A 349 33.59 51.30 -9.96
C VAL A 349 33.48 51.73 -8.49
N PRO A 350 33.84 50.88 -7.51
CA PRO A 350 33.84 51.28 -6.10
C PRO A 350 34.86 52.40 -5.79
N ASP A 351 34.51 53.29 -4.86
CA ASP A 351 35.28 54.50 -4.57
C ASP A 351 36.74 54.27 -4.11
N ASN A 352 37.04 53.08 -3.58
CA ASN A 352 38.36 52.71 -3.08
C ASN A 352 39.27 52.10 -4.16
N PHE A 353 38.81 51.98 -5.40
CA PHE A 353 39.57 51.40 -6.50
C PHE A 353 39.60 52.31 -7.73
N ASP A 354 40.70 52.19 -8.48
CA ASP A 354 40.82 52.66 -9.86
C ASP A 354 40.89 51.44 -10.78
N VAL A 355 40.22 51.51 -11.94
CA VAL A 355 40.13 50.40 -12.90
C VAL A 355 40.55 50.87 -14.28
N GLU A 356 41.62 50.29 -14.80
CA GLU A 356 42.11 50.55 -16.16
C GLU A 356 41.82 49.35 -17.07
N VAL A 357 41.13 49.59 -18.20
CA VAL A 357 40.92 48.55 -19.23
C VAL A 357 42.23 48.28 -19.97
N LEU A 358 42.69 47.03 -19.98
CA LEU A 358 43.91 46.61 -20.69
C LEU A 358 43.61 45.98 -22.06
N THR A 359 42.42 45.39 -22.24
CA THR A 359 42.00 44.83 -23.53
C THR A 359 41.94 45.94 -24.58
N ASN A 360 42.81 45.86 -25.58
CA ASN A 360 42.84 46.82 -26.70
C ASN A 360 41.76 46.53 -27.75
N GLU A 361 41.51 45.25 -28.00
CA GLU A 361 40.55 44.77 -28.98
C GLU A 361 39.90 43.49 -28.45
N LEU A 362 38.58 43.38 -28.61
CA LEU A 362 37.78 42.22 -28.22
C LEU A 362 36.98 41.73 -29.42
N SER A 363 37.28 40.52 -29.91
CA SER A 363 36.55 39.90 -31.00
C SER A 363 35.28 39.23 -30.49
N VAL A 364 34.12 39.71 -30.96
CA VAL A 364 32.80 39.24 -30.54
C VAL A 364 31.95 38.80 -31.73
N ASN A 365 31.04 37.86 -31.50
CA ASN A 365 30.08 37.41 -32.51
C ASN A 365 28.74 38.10 -32.26
N VAL A 366 28.20 38.75 -33.28
CA VAL A 366 26.85 39.30 -33.27
C VAL A 366 25.95 38.39 -34.09
N THR A 367 24.86 37.93 -33.48
CA THR A 367 23.79 37.16 -34.14
C THR A 367 22.58 38.06 -34.37
N GLY A 368 21.96 37.97 -35.55
CA GLY A 368 20.80 38.78 -35.92
C GLY A 368 20.38 38.56 -37.37
N PRO A 369 19.35 39.27 -37.86
CA PRO A 369 18.96 39.27 -39.27
C PRO A 369 20.15 39.65 -40.17
N ALA A 370 20.30 38.93 -41.28
CA ALA A 370 21.47 39.04 -42.16
C ALA A 370 21.71 40.46 -42.71
N ASP A 371 20.63 41.17 -43.03
CA ASP A 371 20.64 42.54 -43.53
C ASP A 371 21.04 43.56 -42.45
N GLU A 372 20.54 43.38 -41.22
CA GLU A 372 20.87 44.24 -40.08
C GLU A 372 22.35 44.11 -39.70
N ILE A 373 22.84 42.88 -39.53
CA ILE A 373 24.23 42.69 -39.11
C ILE A 373 25.21 43.09 -40.22
N ALA A 374 24.90 42.86 -41.50
CA ALA A 374 25.75 43.30 -42.60
C ALA A 374 25.94 44.84 -42.65
N ALA A 375 25.00 45.60 -42.08
CA ALA A 375 25.08 47.06 -41.99
C ALA A 375 25.80 47.57 -40.73
N LEU A 376 26.07 46.71 -39.73
CA LEU A 376 26.77 47.09 -38.50
C LEU A 376 28.26 47.32 -38.75
N ALA A 377 28.84 48.30 -38.05
CA ALA A 377 30.29 48.46 -37.94
C ALA A 377 30.74 48.18 -36.50
N SER A 378 32.02 47.83 -36.29
CA SER A 378 32.54 47.54 -34.95
C SER A 378 32.36 48.69 -33.95
N LYS A 379 32.32 49.94 -34.44
CA LYS A 379 32.06 51.14 -33.62
C LYS A 379 30.64 51.22 -33.05
N ASP A 380 29.72 50.44 -33.61
CA ASP A 380 28.32 50.39 -33.22
C ASP A 380 28.07 49.32 -32.13
N ILE A 381 29.12 48.69 -31.61
CA ILE A 381 29.06 47.69 -30.54
C ILE A 381 29.76 48.27 -29.31
N TYR A 382 29.06 48.30 -28.19
CA TYR A 382 29.56 48.81 -26.92
C TYR A 382 29.64 47.68 -25.90
N ALA A 383 30.81 47.54 -25.27
CA ALA A 383 31.02 46.62 -24.17
C ALA A 383 30.96 47.41 -22.85
N THR A 384 30.23 46.89 -21.86
CA THR A 384 30.09 47.48 -20.53
C THR A 384 30.52 46.47 -19.49
N ILE A 385 31.43 46.87 -18.63
CA ILE A 385 31.81 46.13 -17.43
C ILE A 385 31.10 46.80 -16.26
N ASP A 386 30.07 46.14 -15.73
CA ASP A 386 29.38 46.59 -14.53
C ASP A 386 30.01 45.96 -13.30
N LEU A 387 30.56 46.80 -12.41
CA LEU A 387 31.20 46.39 -11.17
C LEU A 387 30.27 46.50 -9.95
N MET A 388 28.98 46.82 -10.15
CA MET A 388 28.00 46.86 -9.09
C MET A 388 27.92 45.52 -8.37
N GLY A 389 28.08 45.53 -7.04
CA GLY A 389 28.06 44.31 -6.23
C GLY A 389 29.25 43.37 -6.43
N THR A 390 30.25 43.76 -7.22
CA THR A 390 31.44 42.93 -7.45
C THR A 390 32.49 43.16 -6.37
N THR A 391 32.93 42.09 -5.70
CA THR A 391 34.05 42.14 -4.76
C THR A 391 35.36 42.25 -5.54
N LEU A 392 35.95 43.45 -5.56
CA LEU A 392 37.21 43.73 -6.25
C LEU A 392 38.41 43.57 -5.32
N THR A 393 39.53 43.12 -5.89
CA THR A 393 40.85 43.13 -5.25
C THR A 393 41.85 43.71 -6.24
N ALA A 394 42.91 44.33 -5.74
CA ALA A 394 43.99 44.83 -6.57
C ALA A 394 44.59 43.71 -7.46
N GLY A 395 45.11 44.11 -8.61
CA GLY A 395 45.76 43.26 -9.60
C GLY A 395 44.99 43.11 -10.91
N LEU A 396 45.52 42.26 -11.78
CA LEU A 396 44.91 41.93 -13.07
C LEU A 396 43.65 41.07 -12.87
N LYS A 397 42.55 41.45 -13.53
CA LYS A 397 41.27 40.74 -13.47
C LYS A 397 40.67 40.60 -14.86
N ASP A 398 40.05 39.46 -15.12
CA ASP A 398 39.19 39.24 -16.30
C ASP A 398 37.73 39.28 -15.85
N ILE A 399 36.98 40.26 -16.35
CA ILE A 399 35.60 40.51 -15.94
C ILE A 399 34.67 40.36 -17.15
N ASN A 400 33.52 39.73 -16.96
CA ASN A 400 32.52 39.57 -18.02
C ASN A 400 32.03 40.94 -18.49
N ALA A 401 31.91 41.10 -19.80
CA ALA A 401 31.35 42.29 -20.42
C ALA A 401 29.93 42.02 -20.90
N GLU A 402 29.05 42.99 -20.66
CA GLU A 402 27.72 43.07 -21.26
C GLU A 402 27.78 43.90 -22.53
N PHE A 403 26.95 43.56 -23.52
CA PHE A 403 27.01 44.21 -24.82
C PHE A 403 25.69 44.88 -25.19
N THR A 404 25.80 46.06 -25.77
CA THR A 404 24.69 46.75 -26.44
C THR A 404 25.12 47.14 -27.84
N LEU A 405 24.16 47.12 -28.76
CA LEU A 405 24.36 47.59 -30.13
C LEU A 405 23.84 49.02 -30.26
N ARG A 406 24.35 49.80 -31.19
CA ARG A 406 23.89 51.16 -31.41
C ARG A 406 22.46 51.17 -31.95
N GLY A 407 21.62 52.00 -31.34
CA GLY A 407 20.24 52.22 -31.77
C GLY A 407 19.24 51.84 -30.69
N THR A 408 17.96 51.96 -31.02
CA THR A 408 16.83 51.59 -30.18
C THR A 408 16.05 50.49 -30.86
N LYS A 409 15.60 49.47 -30.10
CA LYS A 409 14.85 48.33 -30.64
C LYS A 409 15.64 47.55 -31.70
N VAL A 410 16.90 47.25 -31.37
CA VAL A 410 17.77 46.43 -32.24
C VAL A 410 17.26 44.99 -32.27
N LYS A 411 17.45 44.27 -33.37
CA LYS A 411 17.03 42.86 -33.53
C LYS A 411 18.21 41.90 -33.55
N SER A 412 19.41 42.43 -33.30
CA SER A 412 20.66 41.67 -33.20
C SER A 412 21.20 41.75 -31.77
N TRP A 413 21.99 40.75 -31.38
CA TRP A 413 22.61 40.64 -30.05
C TRP A 413 24.00 40.02 -30.15
N VAL A 414 24.85 40.28 -29.15
CA VAL A 414 26.13 39.60 -29.04
C VAL A 414 25.91 38.21 -28.45
N THR A 415 26.43 37.20 -29.14
CA THR A 415 26.37 35.79 -28.71
C THR A 415 27.69 35.30 -28.17
N GLY A 416 27.69 34.70 -26.99
CA GLY A 416 28.85 34.23 -26.26
C GLY A 416 29.13 35.05 -25.02
N GLU A 417 29.98 34.52 -24.14
CA GLU A 417 30.50 35.24 -22.99
C GLU A 417 31.90 35.77 -23.33
N TYR A 418 32.11 37.06 -23.10
CA TYR A 418 33.38 37.71 -23.37
C TYR A 418 33.88 38.40 -22.12
N LYS A 419 35.19 38.26 -21.87
CA LYS A 419 35.86 38.89 -20.75
C LYS A 419 36.77 40.00 -21.22
N VAL A 420 36.81 41.06 -20.44
CA VAL A 420 37.76 42.17 -20.59
C VAL A 420 38.76 42.11 -19.45
N SER A 421 40.03 42.17 -19.80
CA SER A 421 41.13 42.26 -18.84
C SER A 421 41.26 43.70 -18.36
N VAL A 422 41.21 43.90 -17.05
CA VAL A 422 41.37 45.19 -16.39
C VAL A 422 42.47 45.12 -15.32
N MET A 423 43.21 46.21 -15.15
CA MET A 423 44.09 46.42 -14.00
C MET A 423 43.31 47.15 -12.91
N VAL A 424 43.21 46.55 -11.74
CA VAL A 424 42.59 47.16 -10.57
C VAL A 424 43.69 47.62 -9.61
N THR A 425 43.66 48.89 -9.21
CA THR A 425 44.59 49.44 -8.22
C THR A 425 43.82 50.01 -7.05
N GLU A 426 44.27 49.75 -5.82
CA GLU A 426 43.74 50.41 -4.64
C GLU A 426 44.05 51.90 -4.70
N ARG A 427 43.03 52.73 -4.53
CA ARG A 427 43.22 54.16 -4.43
C ARG A 427 43.86 54.45 -3.07
N ALA A 428 45.01 55.10 -3.06
CA ALA A 428 45.64 55.51 -1.82
C ALA A 428 44.70 56.46 -1.06
N GLU A 429 44.44 56.20 0.22
CA GLU A 429 43.75 57.17 1.08
C GLU A 429 44.57 58.47 1.09
N ASP A 430 43.97 59.54 0.59
CA ASP A 430 44.56 60.87 0.68
C ASP A 430 44.56 61.28 2.16
N LYS A 431 45.65 61.00 2.87
CA LYS A 431 45.92 61.53 4.21
C LYS A 431 46.28 63.01 4.11
N THR A 432 45.33 63.85 3.73
CA THR A 432 45.44 65.31 3.89
C THR A 432 44.10 65.94 4.28
N SER A 433 43.79 65.95 5.58
CA SER A 433 43.36 67.17 6.30
C SER A 433 43.03 66.89 7.77
N SER A 434 44.02 67.08 8.64
CA SER A 434 43.79 67.69 9.96
C SER A 434 45.13 68.12 10.55
N SER A 435 45.52 69.36 10.27
CA SER A 435 46.44 70.15 11.09
C SER A 435 46.02 71.60 11.03
#